data_AF-A0A1V9R881-F1
#
_entry.id   AF-A0A1V9R881-F1
#
_cell.length_a   1.000
_cell.length_b   1.000
_cell.length_c   1.000
_cell.angle_alpha   90.00
_cell.angle_beta   90.00
_cell.angle_gamma   90.00
#
_symmetry.space_group_name_H-M   'P 1'
#
loop_
_entity.id
_entity.type
_entity.pdbx_description
1 polymer ?
#
loop_
_entity_poly.entity_id
_entity_poly.type
_entity_poly.pdbx_seq_one_letter_code
_entity_poly.pdbx_strand_id
1 'polypeptide(L)'
;MEFEKELKEIVERYVDVVKKQSKAKNIDEFIKDESTIYHLNRIYDTKSLLTDLSGSFGEETELDTRIKQYGLGTVFAVVNSVKNYYVENYNSGEDEWLNYIVTDLNHDFPIEYAK
;
A
#
# COMPACT_ATOMS: atom_id res chain seq x y z
N MET A 1 16.99 -7.29 -2.31
CA MET A 1 15.53 -7.42 -2.18
C MET A 1 14.94 -7.18 -3.56
N GLU A 2 14.10 -8.09 -4.08
CA GLU A 2 13.40 -7.87 -5.36
C GLU A 2 12.06 -7.17 -5.06
N PHE A 3 12.12 -5.93 -4.55
CA PHE A 3 10.97 -5.19 -4.02
C PHE A 3 9.76 -5.20 -4.96
N GLU A 4 9.96 -4.84 -6.24
CA GLU A 4 8.88 -4.79 -7.23
C GLU A 4 8.19 -6.14 -7.43
N LYS A 5 8.96 -7.23 -7.43
CA LYS A 5 8.43 -8.59 -7.63
C LYS A 5 7.65 -9.04 -6.41
N GLU A 6 8.20 -8.84 -5.20
CA GLU A 6 7.51 -9.19 -3.97
C GLU A 6 6.22 -8.37 -3.78
N LEU A 7 6.27 -7.07 -4.08
CA LEU A 7 5.11 -6.19 -4.08
C LEU A 7 4.04 -6.67 -5.06
N LYS A 8 4.45 -7.07 -6.28
CA LYS A 8 3.53 -7.64 -7.28
C LYS A 8 2.82 -8.89 -6.76
N GLU A 9 3.56 -9.82 -6.14
CA GLU A 9 2.98 -11.04 -5.58
C GLU A 9 2.02 -10.76 -4.40
N ILE A 10 2.27 -9.72 -3.61
CA ILE A 10 1.34 -9.26 -2.56
C ILE A 10 0.07 -8.70 -3.18
N VAL A 11 0.19 -7.80 -4.16
CA VAL A 11 -0.94 -7.18 -4.85
C VAL A 11 -1.82 -8.23 -5.51
N GLU A 12 -1.24 -9.18 -6.24
CA GLU A 12 -2.00 -10.26 -6.89
C GLU A 12 -2.80 -11.08 -5.87
N ARG A 13 -2.22 -11.41 -4.72
CA ARG A 13 -2.92 -12.11 -3.63
C ARG A 13 -4.10 -11.31 -3.09
N TYR A 14 -3.93 -10.01 -2.84
CA TYR A 14 -5.01 -9.15 -2.36
C TYR A 14 -6.13 -8.99 -3.40
N VAL A 15 -5.78 -8.77 -4.67
CA VAL A 15 -6.74 -8.70 -5.78
C VAL A 15 -7.56 -9.99 -5.89
N ASP A 16 -6.90 -11.16 -5.78
CA ASP A 16 -7.59 -12.44 -5.85
C ASP A 16 -8.56 -12.65 -4.69
N VAL A 17 -8.19 -12.22 -3.47
CA VAL A 17 -9.08 -12.30 -2.30
C VAL A 17 -10.31 -11.41 -2.52
N VAL A 18 -10.12 -10.16 -2.93
CA VAL A 18 -11.22 -9.22 -3.17
C VAL A 18 -12.14 -9.72 -4.28
N LYS A 19 -11.59 -10.20 -5.40
CA LYS A 19 -12.38 -10.78 -6.50
C LYS A 19 -13.23 -11.97 -6.05
N LYS A 20 -12.70 -12.85 -5.20
CA LYS A 20 -13.43 -14.01 -4.65
C LYS A 20 -14.56 -13.62 -3.69
N GLN A 21 -14.49 -12.43 -3.10
CA GLN A 21 -15.55 -11.92 -2.22
C GLN A 21 -16.69 -11.24 -2.98
N SER A 22 -16.45 -10.81 -4.23
CA SER A 22 -17.50 -10.27 -5.08
C SER A 22 -18.56 -11.33 -5.38
N LYS A 23 -19.82 -10.90 -5.34
CA LYS A 23 -20.99 -11.74 -5.67
C LYS A 23 -21.45 -11.56 -7.12
N ALA A 24 -20.73 -10.75 -7.90
CA ALA A 24 -21.07 -10.48 -9.29
C ALA A 24 -20.95 -11.75 -10.13
N LYS A 25 -21.97 -12.01 -10.95
CA LYS A 25 -22.03 -13.20 -11.82
C LYS A 25 -21.41 -12.98 -13.19
N ASN A 26 -21.23 -11.71 -13.57
CA ASN A 26 -20.73 -11.27 -14.85
C ASN A 26 -20.06 -9.89 -14.69
N ILE A 27 -19.44 -9.41 -15.77
CA ILE A 27 -18.73 -8.13 -15.76
C ILE A 27 -19.65 -6.93 -15.53
N ASP A 28 -20.88 -6.95 -16.05
CA ASP A 28 -21.84 -5.84 -15.92
C ASP A 28 -22.33 -5.66 -14.48
N GLU A 29 -22.41 -6.75 -13.72
CA GLU A 29 -22.65 -6.74 -12.28
C GLU A 29 -21.40 -6.33 -11.50
N PHE A 30 -20.23 -6.78 -11.94
CA PHE A 30 -18.96 -6.50 -11.28
C PHE A 30 -18.61 -5.01 -11.32
N ILE A 31 -18.81 -4.34 -12.47
CA ILE A 31 -18.57 -2.90 -12.59
C ILE A 31 -19.53 -2.05 -11.75
N LYS A 32 -20.61 -2.64 -11.23
CA LYS A 32 -21.58 -1.99 -10.33
C LYS A 32 -21.34 -2.37 -8.87
N ASP A 33 -20.42 -3.30 -8.60
CA ASP A 33 -20.01 -3.67 -7.24
C ASP A 33 -19.01 -2.63 -6.72
N GLU A 34 -19.55 -1.48 -6.33
CA GLU A 34 -18.77 -0.33 -5.87
C GLU A 34 -17.84 -0.68 -4.70
N SER A 35 -18.25 -1.60 -3.82
CA SER A 35 -17.42 -2.05 -2.70
C SER A 35 -16.20 -2.82 -3.18
N THR A 36 -16.38 -3.74 -4.13
CA THR A 36 -15.26 -4.49 -4.73
C THR A 36 -14.33 -3.53 -5.49
N ILE A 37 -14.88 -2.61 -6.28
CA ILE A 37 -14.09 -1.62 -7.02
C ILE A 37 -13.28 -0.74 -6.06
N TYR A 38 -13.89 -0.25 -4.98
CA TYR A 38 -13.21 0.56 -3.97
C TYR A 38 -12.00 -0.18 -3.37
N HIS A 39 -12.17 -1.45 -2.99
CA HIS A 39 -11.06 -2.24 -2.45
C HIS A 39 -9.95 -2.49 -3.48
N LEU A 40 -10.30 -2.75 -4.74
CA LEU A 40 -9.32 -2.92 -5.81
C LEU A 40 -8.54 -1.63 -6.07
N ASN A 41 -9.21 -0.48 -6.14
CA ASN A 41 -8.55 0.81 -6.29
C ASN A 41 -7.58 1.06 -5.14
N ARG A 42 -8.00 0.84 -3.89
CA ARG A 42 -7.12 1.01 -2.73
C ARG A 42 -5.87 0.12 -2.78
N ILE A 43 -6.00 -1.13 -3.25
CA ILE A 43 -4.87 -2.05 -3.42
C ILE A 43 -3.87 -1.48 -4.45
N TYR A 44 -4.36 -0.96 -5.57
CA TYR A 44 -3.51 -0.37 -6.60
C TYR A 44 -2.90 0.97 -6.17
N ASP A 45 -3.64 1.79 -5.43
CA ASP A 45 -3.12 3.04 -4.87
C ASP A 45 -2.03 2.77 -3.83
N THR A 46 -2.22 1.75 -2.98
CA THR A 46 -1.20 1.29 -2.03
C THR A 46 0.06 0.83 -2.76
N LYS A 47 -0.10 0.09 -3.86
CA LYS A 47 1.03 -0.32 -4.70
C LYS A 47 1.78 0.90 -5.23
N SER A 48 1.07 1.86 -5.83
CA SER A 48 1.66 3.08 -6.40
C SER A 48 2.42 3.86 -5.33
N LEU A 49 1.80 4.08 -4.17
CA LEU A 49 2.43 4.76 -3.04
C LEU A 49 3.74 4.08 -2.61
N LEU A 50 3.74 2.76 -2.42
CA LEU A 50 4.95 2.04 -2.00
C LEU A 50 6.03 2.05 -3.09
N THR A 51 5.65 1.99 -4.36
CA THR A 51 6.59 2.15 -5.50
C THR A 51 7.21 3.53 -5.51
N ASP A 52 6.41 4.59 -5.32
CA ASP A 52 6.89 5.96 -5.30
C ASP A 52 7.81 6.21 -4.11
N LEU A 53 7.44 5.74 -2.90
CA LEU A 53 8.30 5.84 -1.71
C LEU A 53 9.64 5.10 -1.88
N SER A 54 9.62 3.93 -2.53
CA SER A 54 10.84 3.17 -2.82
C SER A 54 11.70 3.86 -3.89
N GLY A 55 11.10 4.52 -4.87
CA GLY A 55 11.80 5.24 -5.94
C GLY A 55 12.25 6.66 -5.59
N SER A 56 11.66 7.29 -4.56
CA SER A 56 11.87 8.71 -4.25
C SER A 56 13.18 9.03 -3.54
N PHE A 57 13.93 8.03 -3.05
CA PHE A 57 15.07 8.28 -2.15
C PHE A 57 16.31 7.40 -2.39
N GLY A 58 16.94 7.45 -3.57
CA GLY A 58 18.34 6.98 -3.76
C GLY A 58 18.68 5.57 -3.24
N GLU A 59 19.95 5.34 -2.84
CA GLU A 59 20.38 4.05 -2.26
C GLU A 59 19.89 3.92 -0.81
N GLU A 60 19.13 2.84 -0.55
CA GLU A 60 18.57 2.40 0.73
C GLU A 60 17.65 3.42 1.42
N THR A 61 16.35 3.32 1.07
CA THR A 61 15.32 4.19 1.61
C THR A 61 14.98 3.85 3.06
N GLU A 62 14.40 4.83 3.74
CA GLU A 62 13.75 4.64 5.03
C GLU A 62 12.62 3.58 4.98
N LEU A 63 11.97 3.43 3.82
CA LEU A 63 11.00 2.36 3.56
C LEU A 63 11.69 1.00 3.49
N ASP A 64 12.86 0.88 2.87
CA ASP A 64 13.62 -0.38 2.79
C ASP A 64 14.00 -0.87 4.19
N THR A 65 14.38 0.05 5.07
CA THR A 65 14.69 -0.28 6.48
C THR A 65 13.48 -0.85 7.20
N ARG A 66 12.31 -0.22 7.05
CA ARG A 66 11.04 -0.71 7.62
C ARG A 66 10.65 -2.06 7.03
N ILE A 67 10.81 -2.25 5.72
CA ILE A 67 10.53 -3.54 5.07
C ILE A 67 11.44 -4.63 5.62
N LYS A 68 12.73 -4.35 5.84
CA LYS A 68 13.66 -5.31 6.46
C LYS A 68 13.27 -5.68 7.90
N GLN A 69 12.75 -4.72 8.66
CA GLN A 69 12.36 -4.94 10.06
C GLN A 69 11.00 -5.62 10.21
N TYR A 70 9.99 -5.20 9.44
CA TYR A 70 8.59 -5.59 9.63
C TYR A 70 8.04 -6.52 8.54
N GLY A 71 8.72 -6.62 7.40
CA GLY A 71 8.29 -7.36 6.23
C GLY A 71 7.33 -6.57 5.32
N LEU A 72 7.50 -6.71 4.00
CA LEU A 72 6.71 -5.97 3.01
C LEU A 72 5.21 -6.27 3.10
N GLY A 73 4.84 -7.53 3.40
CA GLY A 73 3.44 -7.91 3.58
C GLY A 73 2.75 -7.18 4.74
N THR A 74 3.46 -6.96 5.85
CA THR A 74 2.95 -6.22 7.01
C THR A 74 2.78 -4.74 6.67
N VAL A 75 3.82 -4.15 6.05
CA VAL A 75 3.79 -2.75 5.60
C VAL A 75 2.62 -2.53 4.63
N PHE A 76 2.48 -3.40 3.63
CA PHE A 76 1.37 -3.34 2.68
C PHE A 76 0.01 -3.41 3.38
N ALA A 77 -0.18 -4.34 4.32
CA ALA A 77 -1.46 -4.52 5.02
C ALA A 77 -1.87 -3.28 5.83
N VAL A 78 -0.91 -2.62 6.48
CA VAL A 78 -1.14 -1.40 7.28
C VAL A 78 -1.43 -0.21 6.38
N VAL A 79 -0.67 -0.02 5.29
CA VAL A 79 -0.89 1.06 4.33
C VAL A 79 -2.23 0.88 3.60
N ASN A 80 -2.57 -0.34 3.20
CA ASN A 80 -3.85 -0.69 2.58
C ASN A 80 -5.05 -0.65 3.56
N SER A 81 -4.83 -0.51 4.86
CA SER A 81 -5.92 -0.45 5.85
C SER A 81 -6.72 0.84 5.69
N VAL A 82 -8.05 0.73 5.58
CA VAL A 82 -8.98 1.91 5.56
C VAL A 82 -8.98 2.70 6.86
N LYS A 83 -8.38 2.16 7.92
CA LYS A 83 -8.24 2.86 9.20
C LYS A 83 -7.05 3.82 9.22
N ASN A 84 -6.14 3.69 8.27
CA ASN A 84 -4.96 4.50 8.17
C ASN A 84 -5.08 5.37 6.92
N TYR A 85 -4.67 6.63 7.03
CA TYR A 85 -4.92 7.65 6.01
C TYR A 85 -3.84 7.71 4.93
N TYR A 86 -2.97 6.70 4.82
CA TYR A 86 -1.86 6.70 3.85
C TYR A 86 -2.33 6.93 2.41
N VAL A 87 -3.32 6.17 1.95
CA VAL A 87 -3.83 6.26 0.58
C VAL A 87 -4.59 7.57 0.37
N GLU A 88 -5.35 8.01 1.37
CA GLU A 88 -6.06 9.28 1.36
C GLU A 88 -5.09 10.47 1.26
N ASN A 89 -4.02 10.47 2.05
CA ASN A 89 -2.98 11.50 2.03
C ASN A 89 -2.27 11.48 0.67
N TYR A 90 -1.91 10.31 0.16
CA TYR A 90 -1.28 10.16 -1.16
C TYR A 90 -2.16 10.68 -2.30
N ASN A 91 -3.45 10.36 -2.28
CA ASN A 91 -4.41 10.77 -3.31
C ASN A 91 -4.96 12.19 -3.12
N SER A 92 -4.62 12.89 -2.04
CA SER A 92 -5.11 14.25 -1.74
C SER A 92 -4.68 15.28 -2.77
N GLY A 93 -3.53 15.05 -3.43
CA GLY A 93 -2.90 16.02 -4.32
C GLY A 93 -2.26 17.21 -3.61
N GLU A 94 -2.18 17.19 -2.27
CA GLU A 94 -1.48 18.21 -1.49
C GLU A 94 0.04 18.02 -1.60
N ASP A 95 0.80 19.09 -1.80
CA ASP A 95 2.28 19.03 -1.90
C ASP A 95 2.95 18.41 -0.66
N GLU A 96 2.28 18.47 0.50
CA GLU A 96 2.79 17.98 1.79
C GLU A 96 2.49 16.50 2.07
N TRP A 97 1.84 15.77 1.14
CA TRP A 97 1.42 14.38 1.33
C TRP A 97 2.54 13.48 1.87
N LEU A 98 3.77 13.69 1.39
CA LEU A 98 4.95 12.94 1.78
C LEU A 98 5.30 13.11 3.26
N ASN A 99 5.16 14.33 3.80
CA ASN A 99 5.43 14.60 5.22
C ASN A 99 4.44 13.88 6.13
N TYR A 100 3.16 13.85 5.75
CA TYR A 100 2.13 13.11 6.48
C TYR A 100 2.42 11.61 6.46
N ILE A 101 2.75 11.05 5.29
CA ILE A 101 3.06 9.63 5.15
C ILE A 101 4.32 9.25 5.93
N VAL A 102 5.37 10.07 5.91
CA VAL A 102 6.57 9.83 6.73
C VAL A 102 6.25 9.87 8.22
N THR A 103 5.39 10.79 8.66
CA THR A 103 4.93 10.88 10.05
C THR A 103 4.17 9.61 10.45
N ASP A 104 3.24 9.15 9.62
CA ASP A 104 2.47 7.93 9.86
C ASP A 104 3.38 6.69 9.86
N LEU A 105 4.32 6.59 8.91
CA LEU A 105 5.31 5.50 8.86
C LEU A 105 6.20 5.48 10.11
N ASN A 106 6.57 6.63 10.66
CA ASN A 106 7.32 6.71 11.91
C ASN A 106 6.51 6.25 13.12
N HIS A 107 5.19 6.46 13.10
CA HIS A 107 4.30 6.01 14.16
C HIS A 107 4.05 4.50 14.09
N ASP A 108 3.69 3.98 12.92
CA ASP A 108 3.29 2.58 12.73
C ASP A 108 4.48 1.63 12.61
N PHE A 109 5.60 2.12 12.07
CA PHE A 109 6.81 1.36 11.81
C PHE A 109 8.06 2.12 12.29
N PRO A 110 8.19 2.33 13.61
CA PRO A 110 9.32 3.07 14.16
C PRO A 110 10.64 2.34 13.89
N ILE A 111 11.56 3.01 13.20
CA ILE A 111 12.91 2.46 13.00
C ILE A 111 13.68 2.62 14.31
N GLU A 112 13.88 1.51 15.02
CA GLU A 112 14.84 1.48 16.12
C GLU A 112 16.26 1.45 15.53
N TYR A 113 16.97 2.57 15.61
CA TYR A 113 18.41 2.57 15.37
C TYR A 113 19.07 1.78 16.49
N ALA A 114 19.80 0.72 16.15
CA ALA A 114 20.65 0.03 17.11
C ALA A 114 21.62 1.05 17.73
N LYS A 115 21.59 1.17 19.07
CA LYS A 115 22.56 1.97 19.83
C LYS A 115 23.97 1.40 19.71
#